data_AF-A0A4Q4D3P9-F1
#
_entry.id   AF-A0A4Q4D3P9-F1
#
_cell.length_a   1.000
_cell.length_b   1.000
_cell.length_c   1.000
_cell.angle_alpha   90.00
_cell.angle_beta   90.00
_cell.angle_gamma   90.00
#
_symmetry.space_group_name_H-M   'P 1'
#
loop_
_entity.id
_entity.type
_entity.pdbx_description
1 polymer ?
#
loop_
_entity_poly.entity_id
_entity_poly.type
_entity_poly.pdbx_seq_one_letter_code
_entity_poly.pdbx_strand_id
1 'polypeptide(L)'
;LEEIREQGHRIELVTLLIGNNDLLSPKWRKTLNASMRSLLERVPERTVVATQPGFQKAAASFNAVIDEATRRRPLVVADFRVPHMRDWRGRLAQDHFHPNDRGYAGMASLVRETLQNVHSAG
;
A
#
# COMPACT_ATOMS: atom_id res chain seq x y z
N LEU A 1 0.10 -8.72 15.05
CA LEU A 1 -0.73 -9.79 14.43
C LEU A 1 -0.91 -10.96 15.37
N GLU A 2 0.15 -11.39 16.05
CA GLU A 2 0.10 -12.42 17.10
C GLU A 2 -0.83 -12.02 18.24
N GLU A 3 -0.66 -10.82 18.81
CA GLU A 3 -1.54 -10.28 19.86
C GLU A 3 -3.03 -10.31 19.47
N ILE A 4 -3.37 -9.96 18.22
CA ILE A 4 -4.76 -9.99 17.72
C ILE A 4 -5.30 -11.43 17.71
N ARG A 5 -4.46 -12.41 17.36
CA ARG A 5 -4.83 -13.83 17.35
C ARG A 5 -4.96 -14.39 18.76
N GLU A 6 -4.08 -13.98 19.68
CA GLU A 6 -4.14 -14.36 21.10
C GLU A 6 -5.41 -13.88 21.78
N GLN A 7 -5.96 -12.74 21.33
CA GLN A 7 -7.28 -12.24 21.73
C GLN A 7 -8.45 -13.05 21.12
N GLY A 8 -8.19 -14.12 20.37
CA GLY A 8 -9.20 -14.98 19.77
C GLY A 8 -9.76 -14.46 18.44
N HIS A 9 -9.19 -13.40 17.86
CA HIS A 9 -9.64 -12.87 16.58
C HIS A 9 -9.00 -13.58 15.39
N ARG A 10 -9.83 -13.95 14.42
CA ARG A 10 -9.37 -14.43 13.12
C ARG A 10 -9.05 -13.23 12.21
N ILE A 11 -7.90 -13.29 11.53
CA ILE A 11 -7.45 -12.27 10.58
C ILE A 11 -7.65 -12.82 9.17
N GLU A 12 -8.68 -12.36 8.48
CA GLU A 12 -8.98 -12.78 7.10
C GLU A 12 -8.17 -12.02 6.05
N LEU A 13 -7.78 -10.78 6.36
CA LEU A 13 -7.13 -9.89 5.41
C LEU A 13 -6.17 -8.95 6.13
N VAL A 14 -5.00 -8.74 5.53
CA VAL A 14 -4.08 -7.66 5.89
C VAL A 14 -3.91 -6.77 4.67
N THR A 15 -4.15 -5.47 4.86
CA THR A 15 -3.87 -4.43 3.86
C THR A 15 -2.79 -3.50 4.36
N LEU A 16 -1.75 -3.30 3.57
CA LEU A 16 -0.61 -2.44 3.88
C LEU A 16 -0.60 -1.21 2.96
N LEU A 17 -1.04 -0.08 3.49
CA LEU A 17 -1.08 1.23 2.82
C LEU A 17 -0.30 2.24 3.66
N ILE A 18 1.03 2.21 3.57
CA ILE A 18 1.93 3.05 4.36
C ILE A 18 3.11 3.57 3.51
N GLY A 19 3.88 4.52 4.04
CA GLY A 19 5.12 5.00 3.43
C GLY A 19 5.04 6.40 2.81
N ASN A 20 3.84 6.93 2.54
CA ASN A 20 3.71 8.27 1.96
C ASN A 20 4.27 9.36 2.88
N ASN A 21 3.98 9.27 4.18
CA ASN A 21 4.50 10.24 5.17
C ASN A 21 6.03 10.18 5.27
N ASP A 22 6.60 8.99 5.15
CA ASP A 22 8.05 8.76 5.18
C ASP A 22 8.75 9.39 3.96
N LEU A 23 8.10 9.37 2.79
CA LEU A 23 8.61 10.02 1.58
C LEU A 23 8.75 11.53 1.76
N LEU A 24 7.85 12.16 2.51
CA LEU A 24 7.86 13.60 2.78
C LEU A 24 8.89 14.00 3.83
N SER A 25 9.33 13.06 4.67
CA SER A 25 10.33 13.30 5.71
C SER A 25 11.73 12.93 5.22
N PRO A 26 12.68 13.88 5.09
CA PRO A 26 14.06 13.57 4.74
C PRO A 26 14.74 12.59 5.70
N LYS A 27 14.33 12.58 6.98
CA LYS A 27 14.83 11.66 8.00
C LYS A 27 14.40 10.22 7.69
N TRP A 28 13.11 10.00 7.47
CA TRP A 28 12.53 8.65 7.30
C TRP A 28 12.76 8.08 5.91
N ARG A 29 12.82 8.93 4.88
CA ARG A 29 13.12 8.53 3.51
C ARG A 29 14.44 7.75 3.37
N LYS A 30 15.42 8.00 4.24
CA LYS A 30 16.72 7.27 4.23
C LYS A 30 16.58 5.80 4.61
N THR A 31 15.65 5.47 5.51
CA THR A 31 15.46 4.11 6.03
C THR A 31 14.26 3.40 5.39
N LEU A 32 13.37 4.15 4.75
CA LEU A 32 12.09 3.67 4.22
C LEU A 32 12.22 2.36 3.43
N ASN A 33 13.12 2.28 2.45
CA ASN A 33 13.27 1.07 1.64
C ASN A 33 13.74 -0.15 2.46
N ALA A 34 14.68 0.06 3.38
CA ALA A 34 15.17 -1.02 4.25
C ALA A 34 14.08 -1.48 5.21
N SER A 35 13.37 -0.55 5.84
CA SER A 35 12.22 -0.82 6.70
C SER A 35 11.10 -1.54 5.95
N MET A 36 10.80 -1.13 4.71
CA MET A 36 9.78 -1.75 3.88
C MET A 36 10.15 -3.18 3.50
N ARG A 37 11.40 -3.44 3.06
CA ARG A 37 11.90 -4.82 2.84
C ARG A 37 11.71 -5.65 4.10
N SER A 38 12.16 -5.12 5.23
CA SER A 38 12.02 -5.76 6.54
C SER A 38 10.56 -6.10 6.83
N LEU A 39 9.64 -5.17 6.64
CA LEU A 39 8.22 -5.40 6.91
C LEU A 39 7.62 -6.44 5.97
N LEU A 40 7.92 -6.34 4.67
CA LEU A 40 7.42 -7.24 3.64
C LEU A 40 7.88 -8.68 3.81
N GLU A 41 8.93 -8.96 4.58
CA GLU A 41 9.32 -10.33 4.93
C GLU A 41 8.48 -10.93 6.08
N ARG A 42 7.90 -10.10 6.97
CA ARG A 42 7.13 -10.57 8.14
C ARG A 42 5.63 -10.57 7.94
N VAL A 43 5.11 -9.83 6.95
CA VAL A 43 3.66 -9.82 6.71
C VAL A 43 3.18 -11.20 6.25
N PRO A 44 1.93 -11.59 6.58
CA PRO A 44 1.34 -12.84 6.11
C PRO A 44 1.34 -12.93 4.59
N GLU A 45 1.29 -14.17 4.09
CA GLU A 45 0.95 -14.43 2.70
C GLU A 45 -0.39 -13.79 2.33
N ARG A 46 -0.53 -13.44 1.05
CA ARG A 46 -1.69 -12.77 0.46
C ARG A 46 -2.02 -11.40 1.07
N THR A 47 -1.10 -10.81 1.84
CA THR A 47 -1.21 -9.40 2.25
C THR A 47 -1.32 -8.52 1.01
N VAL A 48 -2.32 -7.62 1.00
CA VAL A 48 -2.49 -6.62 -0.05
C VAL A 48 -1.59 -5.44 0.26
N VAL A 49 -0.64 -5.14 -0.61
CA VAL A 49 0.31 -4.04 -0.45
C VAL A 49 0.03 -3.00 -1.53
N ALA A 50 -0.23 -1.75 -1.12
CA ALA A 50 -0.40 -0.67 -2.07
C ALA A 50 0.95 -0.06 -2.45
N THR A 51 1.12 0.22 -3.75
CA THR A 51 2.22 1.06 -4.22
C THR A 51 1.96 2.53 -3.87
N GLN A 52 2.99 3.36 -3.97
CA GLN A 52 2.85 4.81 -3.89
C GLN A 52 2.43 5.38 -5.25
N PRO A 53 1.53 6.38 -5.27
CA PRO A 53 1.17 7.07 -6.50
C PRO A 53 2.32 7.96 -7.01
N GLY A 54 2.31 8.26 -8.30
CA GLY A 54 3.26 9.17 -8.94
C GLY A 54 4.63 8.57 -9.29
N PHE A 55 5.48 9.39 -9.93
CA PHE A 55 6.74 8.95 -10.53
C PHE A 55 7.98 9.62 -9.94
N GLN A 56 7.85 10.22 -8.76
CA GLN A 56 9.02 10.80 -8.10
C GLN A 56 10.01 9.68 -7.73
N LYS A 57 11.32 9.96 -7.84
CA LYS A 57 12.39 8.97 -7.66
C LYS A 57 12.27 8.15 -6.37
N ALA A 58 11.85 8.79 -5.27
CA ALA A 58 11.69 8.12 -3.99
C ALA A 58 10.49 7.15 -3.98
N ALA A 59 9.34 7.56 -4.54
CA ALA A 59 8.17 6.70 -4.70
C ALA A 59 8.47 5.53 -5.65
N ALA A 60 9.17 5.79 -6.77
CA ALA A 60 9.61 4.74 -7.69
C ALA A 60 10.54 3.72 -7.02
N SER A 61 11.49 4.20 -6.20
CA SER A 61 12.40 3.33 -5.46
C SER A 61 11.68 2.49 -4.39
N PHE A 62 10.68 3.06 -3.71
CA PHE A 62 9.82 2.33 -2.79
C PHE A 62 8.98 1.27 -3.51
N ASN A 63 8.37 1.62 -4.65
CA ASN A 63 7.57 0.70 -5.45
C ASN A 63 8.41 -0.48 -5.98
N ALA A 64 9.66 -0.22 -6.37
CA ALA A 64 10.58 -1.28 -6.80
C ALA A 64 10.87 -2.31 -5.68
N VAL A 65 10.86 -1.90 -4.41
CA VAL A 65 10.96 -2.82 -3.26
C VAL A 65 9.74 -3.72 -3.18
N ILE A 66 8.54 -3.18 -3.39
CA ILE A 66 7.29 -3.95 -3.41
C ILE A 66 7.31 -4.95 -4.58
N ASP A 67 7.63 -4.46 -5.79
CA ASP A 67 7.70 -5.29 -6.99
C ASP A 67 8.73 -6.42 -6.86
N GLU A 68 9.84 -6.20 -6.16
CA GLU A 68 10.83 -7.25 -5.87
C GLU A 68 10.30 -8.29 -4.88
N ALA A 69 9.64 -7.85 -3.81
CA ALA A 69 9.08 -8.75 -2.81
C ALA A 69 7.99 -9.65 -3.40
N THR A 70 7.14 -9.13 -4.29
CA THR A 70 6.02 -9.89 -4.89
C THR A 70 6.49 -10.95 -5.88
N ARG A 71 7.70 -10.82 -6.44
CA ARG A 71 8.35 -11.90 -7.20
C ARG A 71 8.86 -13.04 -6.32
N ARG A 72 9.02 -12.82 -5.01
CA ARG A 72 9.65 -13.75 -4.07
C ARG A 72 8.67 -14.35 -3.06
N ARG A 73 7.58 -13.64 -2.77
CA ARG A 73 6.57 -14.01 -1.78
C ARG A 73 5.18 -13.84 -2.38
N PRO A 74 4.19 -14.64 -1.95
CA PRO A 74 2.81 -14.54 -2.44
C PRO A 74 2.12 -13.30 -1.86
N LEU A 75 2.50 -12.11 -2.31
CA LEU A 75 1.90 -10.83 -1.95
C LEU A 75 0.97 -10.36 -3.07
N VAL A 76 -0.07 -9.62 -2.70
CA VAL A 76 -1.03 -9.06 -3.65
C VAL A 76 -0.76 -7.57 -3.79
N VAL A 77 -0.57 -7.07 -5.01
CA VAL A 77 -0.28 -5.64 -5.24
C VAL A 77 -1.53 -4.88 -5.62
N ALA A 78 -1.91 -3.89 -4.81
CA ALA A 78 -2.87 -2.87 -5.20
C ALA A 78 -2.10 -1.72 -5.89
N ASP A 79 -2.18 -1.64 -7.22
CA ASP A 79 -1.32 -0.75 -8.00
C ASP A 79 -1.87 0.69 -8.11
N PHE A 80 -1.39 1.58 -7.24
CA PHE A 80 -1.79 2.98 -7.19
C PHE A 80 -1.06 3.84 -8.25
N ARG A 81 -0.29 3.25 -9.17
CA ARG A 81 0.39 3.97 -10.27
C ARG A 81 -0.56 4.34 -11.42
N VAL A 82 -1.86 4.16 -11.23
CA VAL A 82 -2.92 4.42 -12.22
C VAL A 82 -3.26 5.91 -12.38
N PRO A 83 -3.76 6.36 -13.55
CA PRO A 83 -4.01 7.78 -13.84
C PRO A 83 -4.85 8.52 -12.79
N HIS A 84 -5.95 7.92 -12.31
CA HIS A 84 -6.86 8.57 -11.37
C HIS A 84 -6.31 8.69 -9.93
N MET A 85 -5.18 8.03 -9.64
CA MET A 85 -4.43 8.17 -8.39
C MET A 85 -3.29 9.18 -8.50
N ARG A 86 -3.09 9.79 -9.68
CA ARG A 86 -2.05 10.80 -9.95
C ARG A 86 -2.56 12.24 -9.80
N ASP A 87 -3.87 12.46 -9.92
CA ASP A 87 -4.51 13.76 -9.70
C ASP A 87 -5.48 13.69 -8.52
N TRP A 88 -5.21 14.52 -7.51
CA TRP A 88 -5.96 14.59 -6.26
C TRP A 88 -6.89 15.80 -6.19
N ARG A 89 -7.06 16.56 -7.29
CA ARG A 89 -7.98 17.68 -7.35
C ARG A 89 -9.41 17.24 -6.98
N GLY A 90 -10.00 17.91 -6.00
CA GLY A 90 -11.34 17.57 -5.47
C GLY A 90 -11.40 16.29 -4.64
N ARG A 91 -10.27 15.61 -4.41
CA ARG A 91 -10.15 14.37 -3.63
C ARG A 91 -9.42 14.54 -2.30
N LEU A 92 -9.00 15.76 -1.97
CA LEU A 92 -8.37 16.11 -0.70
C LEU A 92 -9.39 16.71 0.27
N ALA A 93 -9.16 16.50 1.55
CA ALA A 93 -9.84 17.16 2.63
C ALA A 93 -9.43 18.65 2.71
N GLN A 94 -10.03 19.41 3.64
CA GLN A 94 -9.73 20.84 3.82
C GLN A 94 -8.29 21.12 4.23
N ASP A 95 -7.58 20.14 4.81
CA ASP A 95 -6.16 20.25 5.14
C ASP A 95 -5.24 20.14 3.89
N HIS A 96 -5.82 19.89 2.71
CA HIS A 96 -5.12 19.74 1.44
C HIS A 96 -4.03 18.65 1.46
N PHE A 97 -4.13 17.71 2.39
CA PHE A 97 -3.13 16.67 2.60
C PHE A 97 -3.75 15.29 2.62
N HIS A 98 -4.79 15.07 3.43
CA HIS A 98 -5.45 13.79 3.53
C HIS A 98 -6.51 13.62 2.42
N PRO A 99 -6.78 12.38 1.98
CA PRO A 99 -7.94 12.10 1.14
C PRO A 99 -9.24 12.54 1.82
N ASN A 100 -10.17 13.12 1.06
CA ASN A 100 -11.58 13.19 1.48
C ASN A 100 -12.31 11.89 1.14
N ASP A 101 -13.61 11.83 1.38
CA ASP A 101 -14.44 10.65 1.10
C ASP A 101 -14.32 10.16 -0.36
N ARG A 102 -14.22 11.07 -1.34
CA ARG A 102 -14.03 10.68 -2.75
C ARG A 102 -12.64 10.12 -3.02
N GLY A 103 -11.63 10.64 -2.32
CA GLY A 103 -10.27 10.11 -2.35
C GLY A 103 -10.19 8.70 -1.76
N TYR A 104 -10.72 8.52 -0.56
CA TYR A 104 -10.78 7.22 0.12
C TYR A 104 -11.62 6.21 -0.67
N ALA A 105 -12.75 6.62 -1.26
CA ALA A 105 -13.55 5.75 -2.11
C ALA A 105 -12.76 5.25 -3.32
N GLY A 106 -11.97 6.12 -3.97
CA GLY A 106 -11.11 5.72 -5.09
C GLY A 106 -10.05 4.69 -4.68
N MET A 107 -9.37 4.92 -3.55
CA MET A 107 -8.40 3.98 -2.98
C MET A 107 -9.05 2.63 -2.65
N ALA A 108 -10.21 2.65 -2.01
CA ALA A 108 -10.94 1.46 -1.62
C ALA A 108 -11.42 0.64 -2.82
N SER A 109 -11.90 1.30 -3.88
CA SER A 109 -12.27 0.63 -5.14
C SER A 109 -11.10 -0.12 -5.74
N LEU A 110 -9.90 0.48 -5.78
CA LEU A 110 -8.74 -0.18 -6.36
C LEU A 110 -8.31 -1.42 -5.55
N VAL A 111 -8.33 -1.32 -4.21
CA VAL A 111 -8.05 -2.47 -3.35
C VAL A 111 -9.10 -3.57 -3.56
N ARG A 112 -10.38 -3.21 -3.69
CA ARG A 112 -11.47 -4.14 -3.96
C ARG A 112 -11.30 -4.86 -5.29
N GLU A 113 -11.04 -4.12 -6.37
CA GLU A 113 -10.80 -4.68 -7.72
C GLU A 113 -9.62 -5.65 -7.70
N THR A 114 -8.54 -5.29 -6.99
CA THR A 114 -7.37 -6.15 -6.81
C THR A 114 -7.76 -7.48 -6.15
N LEU A 115 -8.54 -7.44 -5.06
CA LEU A 115 -8.99 -8.64 -4.36
C LEU A 115 -9.93 -9.52 -5.20
N GLN A 116 -10.79 -8.91 -6.02
CA GLN A 116 -11.68 -9.63 -6.94
C GLN A 116 -10.88 -10.36 -8.02
N ASN A 117 -9.89 -9.69 -8.61
CA ASN A 117 -9.04 -10.29 -9.65
C ASN A 117 -8.24 -11.49 -9.14
N VAL A 118 -7.75 -11.44 -7.89
CA VAL A 118 -7.06 -12.57 -7.26
C VAL A 118 -8.00 -13.76 -7.03
N HIS A 119 -9.26 -13.50 -6.68
CA HIS A 119 -10.25 -14.57 -6.49
C HIS A 119 -10.66 -15.23 -7.82
N SER A 120 -10.73 -14.48 -8.92
CA SER A 120 -11.11 -15.03 -10.23
C SER A 120 -9.97 -15.80 -10.92
N ALA A 121 -8.74 -15.66 -10.45
CA ALA A 121 -7.55 -16.28 -11.05
C ALA A 121 -7.12 -17.60 -10.35
N GLY A 122 -7.81 -18.03 -9.30
CA GLY A 122 -7.56 -19.28 -8.56
C GLY A 122 -8.74 -20.22 -8.62
#